data_AF-A0A3M1FV78-F1
#
_entry.id   AF-A0A3M1FV78-F1
#
_cell.length_a   1.000
_cell.length_b   1.000
_cell.length_c   1.000
_cell.angle_alpha   90.00
_cell.angle_beta   90.00
_cell.angle_gamma   90.00
#
_symmetry.space_group_name_H-M   'P 1'
#
loop_
_entity.id
_entity.type
_entity.pdbx_description
1 polymer ?
#
loop_
_entity_poly.entity_id
_entity_poly.type
_entity_poly.pdbx_seq_one_letter_code
_entity_poly.pdbx_strand_id
1 'polypeptide(L)' 'MKNILVTGGAGFIGCNFVRLLLEKHPDYRVVVYDKLTYAGRL' A
#
# COMPACT_ATOMS: atom_id res chain seq x y z
N MET A 1 -16.74 4.52 1.91
CA MET A 1 -15.54 5.19 1.38
C MET A 1 -14.68 5.78 2.50
N LYS A 2 -13.64 5.05 2.89
CA LYS A 2 -12.55 5.58 3.72
C LYS A 2 -11.31 5.81 2.85
N ASN A 3 -10.55 6.85 3.16
CA ASN A 3 -9.28 7.16 2.50
C ASN A 3 -8.13 6.73 3.41
N ILE A 4 -7.23 5.89 2.91
CA ILE A 4 -6.09 5.34 3.65
C ILE A 4 -4.79 5.75 2.95
N LEU A 5 -3.89 6.38 3.69
CA LEU A 5 -2.52 6.65 3.26
C LEU A 5 -1.59 5.56 3.83
N VAL A 6 -0.87 4.85 2.96
CA VAL A 6 0.11 3.83 3.36
C VAL A 6 1.50 4.33 3.01
N THR A 7 2.31 4.61 4.03
CA THR A 7 3.72 4.95 3.86
C THR A 7 4.58 3.69 3.78
N GLY A 8 5.55 3.62 2.87
CA GLY A 8 6.39 2.43 2.71
C GLY A 8 5.66 1.25 2.06
N GLY A 9 4.56 1.53 1.34
CA GLY A 9 3.68 0.52 0.75
C GLY A 9 4.30 -0.29 -0.39
N ALA A 10 5.46 0.09 -0.91
CA ALA A 10 6.21 -0.73 -1.89
C ALA A 10 7.18 -1.70 -1.21
N GLY A 11 7.44 -1.58 0.09
CA GLY A 11 8.26 -2.51 0.86
C GLY A 11 7.58 -3.88 1.07
N PHE A 12 8.34 -4.85 1.60
CA PHE A 12 7.88 -6.24 1.77
C PHE A 12 6.54 -6.37 2.54
N ILE A 13 6.43 -5.72 3.70
CA ILE A 13 5.19 -5.75 4.50
C ILE A 13 4.14 -4.84 3.87
N GLY A 14 4.56 -3.65 3.41
CA GLY A 14 3.67 -2.64 2.84
C GLY A 14 2.87 -3.16 1.65
N CYS A 15 3.50 -3.88 0.73
CA CYS A 15 2.83 -4.36 -0.48
C CYS A 15 1.80 -5.46 -0.18
N ASN A 16 2.11 -6.35 0.76
CA ASN A 16 1.16 -7.37 1.22
C ASN A 16 0.00 -6.73 1.99
N PHE A 17 0.27 -5.73 2.82
CA PHE A 17 -0.76 -4.98 3.53
C PHE A 17 -1.71 -4.24 2.59
N VAL A 18 -1.18 -3.57 1.55
CA VAL A 18 -1.99 -2.89 0.52
C VAL A 18 -2.88 -3.90 -0.21
N ARG A 19 -2.35 -5.06 -0.62
CA ARG A 19 -3.13 -6.12 -1.26
C ARG A 19 -4.27 -6.62 -0.36
N LEU A 20 -3.96 -6.91 0.91
CA LEU A 20 -4.94 -7.34 1.90
C LEU A 20 -6.06 -6.30 2.10
N LEU A 21 -5.69 -5.01 2.16
CA LEU A 21 -6.64 -3.91 2.30
C LEU A 21 -7.60 -3.83 1.11
N LEU A 22 -7.06 -3.91 -0.12
CA LEU A 22 -7.86 -3.84 -1.34
C LEU A 22 -8.80 -5.05 -1.49
N GLU A 23 -8.37 -6.23 -1.04
CA GLU A 23 -9.20 -7.44 -1.04
C GLU A 23 -10.32 -7.37 0.01
N LYS A 24 -10.00 -6.99 1.25
CA LYS A 24 -10.98 -6.97 2.35
C LYS A 24 -11.91 -5.76 2.33
N HIS A 25 -11.49 -4.66 1.73
CA HIS A 25 -12.21 -3.39 1.72
C HIS A 25 -12.21 -2.77 0.32
N PRO A 26 -12.97 -3.35 -0.63
CA PRO A 26 -13.02 -2.87 -2.01
C PRO A 26 -13.59 -1.45 -2.16
N ASP A 27 -14.29 -0.92 -1.14
CA ASP A 27 -14.82 0.45 -1.13
C ASP A 27 -13.81 1.50 -0.60
N TYR A 28 -12.61 1.06 -0.18
CA TYR A 28 -11.57 1.96 0.31
C TYR A 28 -10.76 2.54 -0.83
N ARG A 29 -10.38 3.80 -0.69
CA ARG A 29 -9.36 4.43 -1.53
C ARG A 29 -8.03 4.36 -0.80
N VAL A 30 -7.09 3.59 -1.35
CA VAL A 30 -5.74 3.44 -0.80
C VAL A 30 -4.76 4.27 -1.64
N VAL A 31 -3.98 5.12 -0.99
CA VAL A 31 -2.89 5.89 -1.61
C VAL A 31 -1.59 5.44 -0.97
N VAL A 32 -0.61 5.03 -1.79
CA VAL A 32 0.71 4.62 -1.31
C VAL A 32 1.69 5.78 -1.49
N TYR A 33 2.44 6.10 -0.44
CA TYR A 33 3.58 7.01 -0.49
C TYR A 33 4.86 6.24 -0.13
N ASP A 34 5.80 6.16 -1.05
CA ASP A 34 7.04 5.40 -0.84
C ASP A 34 8.24 6.17 -1.40
N LYS A 35 9.38 6.04 -0.73
CA LYS A 35 10.65 6.66 -1.13
C LYS A 35 11.41 5.82 -2.17
N LEU A 36 11.00 4.56 -2.37
CA LEU A 36 11.56 3.61 -3.33
C LEU A 36 13.08 3.37 -3.20
N THR A 37 13.64 3.55 -2.00
CA THR A 37 15.09 3.35 -1.76
C THR A 37 15.45 1.90 -1.43
N TYR A 38 14.52 1.14 -0.83
CA TYR A 38 14.71 -0.27 -0.49
C TYR A 38 13.99 -1.21 -1.48
N ALA A 39 12.81 -0.80 -1.97
CA ALA A 39 11.98 -1.56 -2.90
C ALA A 39 12.42 -1.44 -4.38
N GLY A 40 13.74 -1.29 -4.62
CA GLY A 40 14.34 -0.87 -5.90
C GLY A 40 14.28 -1.86 -7.06
N ARG A 41 13.29 -2.75 -7.12
CA ARG A 41 12.96 -3.50 -8.33
C ARG A 41 11.44 -3.73 -8.36
N LEU A 42 10.76 -2.81 -9.04
CA LEU A 42 9.36 -2.94 -9.47
C LEU A 42 9.29 -3.77 -10.75
#